data_AF-A0A1S2Y0W4-F1
#
_entry.id   AF-A0A1S2Y0W4-F1
#
_cell.length_a   1.000
_cell.length_b   1.000
_cell.length_c   1.000
_cell.angle_alpha   90.00
_cell.angle_beta   90.00
_cell.angle_gamma   90.00
#
_symmetry.space_group_name_H-M   'P 1'
#
loop_
_entity.id
_entity.type
_entity.pdbx_description
1 polymer ?
#
loop_
_entity_poly.entity_id
_entity_poly.type
_entity_poly.pdbx_seq_one_letter_code
_entity_poly.pdbx_strand_id
1 'polypeptide(L)'
;METLRVHDRTRNSQILAAVNFPVQGKGNSVVGMYTTIVKLGSPPRDYTVMIDTGSDLLWVSCSSCDNCPQSSGLGFKLNFFDMVGSSTAASILCSDRLCPIGVQGAVVRCPPPTKQCGYTYGYVDNSTTSGVYVIDEMHYDMILGQSSHSGVNTSGTVFFGCSTHQDGGLTETSRAIDGIFGFGPGPLSVVSQLSARGTIPRAFSHCLKGDGNGGGILVLGAVVEPSIVYSPLVPPSQQHYYLKLESVAVNGLPLSINPDAFASTKYADRGTTIDSGTALAYLVQAVYDPLIAAVRFLVPSRIH
;
A
#
# COMPACT_ATOMS: atom_id res chain seq x y z
N MET A 1 -27.13 -2.81 29.65
CA MET A 1 -26.58 -2.32 28.36
C MET A 1 -25.08 -2.08 28.44
N GLU A 2 -24.58 -1.38 29.47
CA GLU A 2 -23.14 -1.19 29.73
C GLU A 2 -22.35 -2.52 29.79
N THR A 3 -22.86 -3.49 30.54
CA THR A 3 -22.24 -4.82 30.70
C THR A 3 -22.22 -5.64 29.42
N LEU A 4 -23.28 -5.58 28.60
CA LEU A 4 -23.32 -6.22 27.27
C LEU A 4 -22.36 -5.55 26.28
N ARG A 5 -22.22 -4.21 26.32
CA ARG A 5 -21.24 -3.46 25.53
C ARG A 5 -19.80 -3.76 25.95
N VAL A 6 -19.54 -3.94 27.24
CA VAL A 6 -18.22 -4.35 27.75
C VAL A 6 -17.91 -5.81 27.38
N HIS A 7 -18.91 -6.68 27.40
CA HIS A 7 -18.80 -8.08 26.96
C HIS A 7 -18.55 -8.19 25.43
N ASP A 8 -19.22 -7.37 24.63
CA ASP A 8 -18.96 -7.28 23.18
C ASP A 8 -17.60 -6.63 22.87
N ARG A 9 -17.17 -5.62 23.65
CA ARG A 9 -15.82 -5.03 23.52
C ARG A 9 -14.73 -6.07 23.78
N THR A 10 -14.86 -6.86 24.84
CA THR A 10 -13.89 -7.93 25.15
C THR A 10 -13.90 -9.07 24.15
N ARG A 11 -15.06 -9.38 23.54
CA ARG A 11 -15.17 -10.38 22.46
C ARG A 11 -14.66 -9.87 21.12
N ASN A 12 -14.83 -8.57 20.82
CA ASN A 12 -14.42 -7.98 19.56
C ASN A 12 -12.97 -7.50 19.55
N SER A 13 -12.33 -7.15 20.67
CA SER A 13 -10.89 -6.79 20.74
C SER A 13 -9.90 -7.92 20.37
N GLN A 14 -10.37 -9.01 19.77
CA GLN A 14 -9.53 -10.12 19.33
C GLN A 14 -8.84 -9.78 18.01
N ILE A 15 -7.51 -9.91 17.98
CA ILE A 15 -6.78 -10.05 16.71
C ILE A 15 -7.20 -11.41 16.13
N LEU A 16 -8.14 -11.39 15.18
CA LEU A 16 -8.33 -12.50 14.25
C LEU A 16 -7.03 -12.66 13.47
N ALA A 17 -6.65 -13.90 13.14
CA ALA A 17 -5.39 -14.24 12.47
C ALA A 17 -4.84 -13.10 11.58
N ALA A 18 -3.67 -12.59 11.94
CA ALA A 18 -3.09 -11.41 11.33
C ALA A 18 -1.60 -11.62 11.00
N VAL A 19 -1.06 -10.78 10.15
CA VAL A 19 0.34 -10.77 9.75
C VAL A 19 0.92 -9.41 10.08
N ASN A 20 2.06 -9.36 10.78
CA ASN A 20 2.68 -8.11 11.19
C ASN A 20 3.96 -7.81 10.40
N PHE A 21 4.12 -6.54 10.07
CA PHE A 21 5.27 -6.02 9.35
C PHE A 21 5.81 -4.79 10.09
N PRO A 22 7.11 -4.76 10.44
CA PRO A 22 7.72 -3.56 11.00
C PRO A 22 7.79 -2.46 9.94
N VAL A 23 7.35 -1.25 10.29
CA VAL A 23 7.41 -0.10 9.38
C VAL A 23 8.68 0.70 9.63
N GLN A 24 9.32 1.10 8.54
CA GLN A 24 10.45 2.01 8.47
C GLN A 24 10.06 3.28 7.70
N GLY A 25 10.97 4.26 7.65
CA GLY A 25 10.74 5.53 6.96
C GLY A 25 10.31 6.67 7.89
N LYS A 26 10.48 7.91 7.43
CA LYS A 26 10.28 9.15 8.22
C LYS A 26 9.34 10.09 7.48
N GLY A 27 8.13 10.30 8.03
CA GLY A 27 7.10 11.15 7.43
C GLY A 27 7.49 12.63 7.29
N ASN A 28 8.46 13.12 8.07
CA ASN A 28 8.97 14.50 8.00
C ASN A 28 10.25 14.67 7.16
N SER A 29 10.72 13.62 6.49
CA SER A 29 11.89 13.70 5.62
C SER A 29 11.54 14.31 4.27
N VAL A 30 12.54 14.81 3.54
CA VAL A 30 12.38 15.35 2.17
C VAL A 30 11.74 14.33 1.21
N VAL A 31 11.87 13.03 1.52
CA VAL A 31 11.31 11.93 0.72
C VAL A 31 9.89 11.53 1.17
N GLY A 32 9.54 11.75 2.45
CA GLY A 32 8.17 11.57 2.95
C GLY A 32 7.55 10.18 2.79
N MET A 33 8.36 9.12 2.77
CA MET A 33 7.94 7.76 2.43
C MET A 33 8.02 6.81 3.64
N TYR A 34 7.03 5.91 3.76
CA TYR A 34 7.05 4.77 4.68
C TYR A 34 7.33 3.48 3.91
N THR A 35 8.23 2.67 4.45
CA THR A 35 8.64 1.39 3.87
C THR A 35 8.44 0.25 4.85
N THR A 36 8.41 -0.98 4.34
CA THR A 36 8.45 -2.21 5.12
C THR A 36 9.40 -3.21 4.45
N ILE A 37 9.71 -4.29 5.14
CA ILE A 37 10.45 -5.43 4.56
C ILE A 37 9.46 -6.52 4.20
N VAL A 38 9.49 -6.94 2.93
CA VAL A 38 8.84 -8.15 2.46
C VAL A 38 9.90 -9.23 2.23
N LYS A 39 9.64 -10.46 2.68
CA LYS A 39 10.55 -11.59 2.49
C LYS A 39 10.04 -12.50 1.39
N LEU A 40 10.80 -12.67 0.31
CA LEU A 40 10.40 -13.49 -0.84
C LEU A 40 11.43 -14.59 -1.14
N GLY A 41 10.93 -15.70 -1.67
CA GLY A 41 11.71 -16.79 -2.22
C GLY A 41 12.16 -17.85 -1.22
N SER A 42 12.80 -18.89 -1.78
CA SER A 42 13.34 -20.02 -1.04
C SER A 42 14.77 -20.32 -1.52
N PRO A 43 15.81 -19.87 -0.78
CA PRO A 43 15.75 -19.29 0.58
C PRO A 43 15.18 -17.86 0.61
N PRO A 44 14.58 -17.43 1.74
CA PRO A 44 13.98 -16.09 1.87
C PRO A 44 15.02 -14.97 1.74
N ARG A 45 14.67 -13.92 1.00
CA ARG A 45 15.44 -12.67 0.89
C ARG A 45 14.57 -11.46 1.23
N ASP A 46 15.18 -10.47 1.86
CA ASP A 46 14.52 -9.24 2.28
C ASP A 46 14.46 -8.23 1.13
N TYR A 47 13.30 -7.59 0.96
CA TYR A 47 13.06 -6.52 -0.01
C TYR A 47 12.42 -5.33 0.71
N THR A 48 13.09 -4.18 0.68
CA THR A 48 12.60 -2.92 1.26
C THR A 48 11.65 -2.25 0.27
N VAL A 49 10.36 -2.25 0.60
CA VAL A 49 9.28 -1.81 -0.30
C VAL A 49 8.48 -0.67 0.30
N MET A 50 8.01 0.27 -0.53
CA MET A 50 7.09 1.34 -0.10
C MET A 50 5.72 0.77 0.24
N ILE A 51 5.10 1.28 1.30
CA ILE A 51 3.71 0.96 1.66
C ILE A 51 2.78 1.90 0.89
N ASP A 52 1.99 1.36 -0.03
CA ASP A 52 1.18 2.16 -0.95
C ASP A 52 -0.29 1.70 -0.98
N THR A 53 -1.18 2.45 -0.33
CA THR A 53 -2.64 2.21 -0.40
C THR A 53 -3.30 2.80 -1.65
N GLY A 54 -2.54 3.55 -2.45
CA GLY A 54 -2.93 4.09 -3.75
C GLY A 54 -2.71 3.13 -4.93
N SER A 55 -2.05 1.97 -4.75
CA SER A 55 -1.87 0.97 -5.82
C SER A 55 -2.18 -0.46 -5.36
N ASP A 56 -2.41 -1.39 -6.29
CA ASP A 56 -2.81 -2.78 -6.00
C ASP A 56 -1.66 -3.80 -6.11
N LEU A 57 -0.63 -3.51 -6.92
CA LEU A 57 0.46 -4.44 -7.22
C LEU A 57 1.55 -4.42 -6.13
N LEU A 58 1.88 -5.58 -5.56
CA LEU A 58 3.23 -5.81 -5.04
C LEU A 58 4.17 -6.05 -6.24
N TRP A 59 5.23 -5.26 -6.36
CA TRP A 59 6.32 -5.57 -7.28
C TRP A 59 7.68 -5.28 -6.64
N VAL A 60 8.70 -5.99 -7.11
CA VAL A 60 10.10 -5.80 -6.75
C VAL A 60 10.97 -5.75 -8.00
N SER A 61 12.08 -5.02 -7.94
CA SER A 61 13.07 -4.93 -9.01
C SER A 61 13.70 -6.30 -9.23
N CYS A 62 13.81 -6.73 -10.49
CA CYS A 62 14.40 -8.02 -10.83
C CYS A 62 15.85 -7.93 -11.24
N SER A 63 16.58 -9.04 -11.09
CA SER A 63 18.01 -9.13 -11.41
C SER A 63 18.30 -8.83 -12.87
N SER A 64 17.33 -9.08 -13.75
CA SER A 64 17.36 -8.75 -15.18
C SER A 64 16.84 -7.33 -15.49
N CYS A 65 16.78 -6.42 -14.52
CA CYS A 65 16.30 -5.08 -14.77
C CYS A 65 17.36 -4.20 -15.43
N ASP A 66 17.03 -3.66 -16.60
CA ASP A 66 17.96 -2.86 -17.39
C ASP A 66 17.94 -1.37 -17.00
N ASN A 67 16.77 -0.83 -16.65
CA ASN A 67 16.58 0.61 -16.34
C ASN A 67 16.14 0.85 -14.88
N CYS A 68 16.61 0.04 -13.95
CA CYS A 68 16.34 0.22 -12.52
C CYS A 68 17.52 0.94 -11.84
N PRO A 69 17.25 1.76 -10.79
CA PRO A 69 18.29 2.27 -9.91
C PRO A 69 19.19 1.14 -9.40
N GLN A 70 20.51 1.35 -9.45
CA GLN A 70 21.49 0.38 -8.94
C GLN A 70 21.98 0.73 -7.52
N SER A 71 21.60 1.90 -7.01
CA SER A 71 21.92 2.38 -5.68
C SER A 71 20.76 3.17 -5.09
N SER A 72 20.71 3.22 -3.76
CA SER A 72 19.74 4.00 -3.01
C SER A 72 20.43 5.07 -2.17
N GLY A 73 19.93 6.29 -2.26
CA GLY A 73 20.28 7.42 -1.40
C GLY A 73 19.72 7.28 0.03
N LEU A 74 18.94 6.23 0.32
CA LEU A 74 18.34 5.98 1.63
C LEU A 74 19.26 5.20 2.58
N GLY A 75 20.51 4.92 2.16
CA GLY A 75 21.53 4.34 3.04
C GLY A 75 21.46 2.81 3.21
N PHE A 76 20.69 2.12 2.36
CA PHE A 76 20.69 0.66 2.26
C PHE A 76 21.04 0.20 0.84
N LYS A 77 21.48 -1.06 0.73
CA LYS A 77 21.78 -1.68 -0.57
C LYS A 77 20.49 -2.21 -1.18
N LEU A 78 20.26 -1.89 -2.46
CA LEU A 78 19.13 -2.42 -3.21
C LEU A 78 19.28 -3.93 -3.43
N ASN A 79 18.17 -4.66 -3.28
CA ASN A 79 18.04 -6.07 -3.59
C ASN A 79 17.24 -6.26 -4.87
N PHE A 80 17.67 -7.24 -5.67
CA PHE A 80 17.01 -7.60 -6.91
C PHE A 80 16.52 -9.04 -6.81
N PHE A 81 15.25 -9.25 -7.17
CA PHE A 81 14.64 -10.57 -7.19
C PHE A 81 15.21 -11.39 -8.34
N ASP A 82 15.73 -12.56 -8.00
CA ASP A 82 16.33 -13.50 -8.95
C ASP A 82 15.48 -14.77 -8.97
N MET A 83 14.72 -14.94 -10.06
CA MET A 83 13.89 -16.12 -10.25
C MET A 83 14.69 -17.42 -10.22
N VAL A 84 15.92 -17.42 -10.74
CA VAL A 84 16.77 -18.64 -10.77
C VAL A 84 17.30 -18.97 -9.37
N GLY A 85 17.48 -17.95 -8.54
CA GLY A 85 17.97 -18.08 -7.18
C GLY A 85 16.95 -18.56 -6.15
N SER A 86 15.67 -18.69 -6.53
CA SER A 86 14.60 -19.17 -5.65
C SER A 86 14.01 -20.48 -6.15
N SER A 87 14.06 -21.52 -5.31
CA SER A 87 13.55 -22.86 -5.64
C SER A 87 12.03 -22.94 -5.76
N THR A 88 11.30 -21.93 -5.27
CA THR A 88 9.84 -21.85 -5.27
C THR A 88 9.29 -20.83 -6.27
N ALA A 89 10.18 -20.10 -6.96
CA ALA A 89 9.78 -19.14 -7.98
C ALA A 89 9.26 -19.84 -9.24
N ALA A 90 8.16 -19.32 -9.79
CA ALA A 90 7.69 -19.69 -11.12
C ALA A 90 7.14 -18.47 -11.86
N SER A 91 7.39 -18.41 -13.17
CA SER A 91 6.80 -17.38 -14.03
C SER A 91 5.32 -17.67 -14.29
N ILE A 92 4.51 -16.62 -14.34
CA ILE A 92 3.13 -16.73 -14.80
C ILE A 92 3.11 -16.75 -16.32
N LEU A 93 2.51 -17.80 -16.87
CA LEU A 93 2.33 -17.93 -18.32
C LEU A 93 1.08 -17.17 -18.77
N CYS A 94 1.06 -16.77 -20.04
CA CYS A 94 -0.09 -16.10 -20.66
C CYS A 94 -1.37 -16.93 -20.68
N SER A 95 -1.25 -18.25 -20.64
CA SER A 95 -2.37 -19.17 -20.53
C SER A 95 -2.91 -19.33 -19.11
N ASP A 96 -2.21 -18.78 -18.11
CA ASP A 96 -2.67 -18.81 -16.73
C ASP A 96 -3.93 -17.95 -16.58
N ARG A 97 -4.90 -18.44 -15.79
CA ARG A 97 -6.15 -17.74 -15.50
C ARG A 97 -5.96 -16.39 -14.82
N LEU A 98 -4.85 -16.19 -14.10
CA LEU A 98 -4.53 -14.94 -13.41
C LEU A 98 -3.97 -13.88 -14.37
N CYS A 99 -3.36 -14.31 -15.48
CA CYS A 99 -2.76 -13.38 -16.44
C CYS A 99 -3.78 -12.39 -17.04
N PRO A 100 -4.92 -12.81 -17.64
CA PRO A 100 -5.87 -11.87 -18.23
C PRO A 100 -6.62 -11.04 -17.18
N ILE A 101 -6.69 -11.50 -15.92
CA ILE A 101 -7.21 -10.70 -14.81
C ILE A 101 -6.25 -9.55 -14.54
N GLY A 102 -4.95 -9.87 -14.42
CA GLY A 102 -3.91 -8.89 -14.12
C GLY A 102 -4.18 -8.13 -12.83
N VAL A 103 -3.25 -7.24 -12.47
CA VAL A 103 -3.55 -6.25 -11.44
C VAL A 103 -4.44 -5.16 -12.03
N GLN A 104 -5.43 -4.71 -11.25
CA GLN A 104 -6.29 -3.61 -11.64
C GLN A 104 -5.46 -2.35 -11.94
N GLY A 105 -5.64 -1.76 -13.13
CA GLY A 105 -4.85 -0.60 -13.59
C GLY A 105 -3.57 -0.96 -14.36
N ALA A 106 -3.17 -2.24 -14.40
CA ALA A 106 -2.06 -2.70 -15.21
C ALA A 106 -2.50 -3.02 -16.66
N VAL A 107 -1.63 -2.70 -17.63
CA VAL A 107 -1.74 -3.23 -18.99
C VAL A 107 -1.02 -4.57 -19.05
N VAL A 108 -1.76 -5.65 -19.30
CA VAL A 108 -1.21 -6.99 -19.48
C VAL A 108 -0.72 -7.17 -20.92
N ARG A 109 0.46 -7.77 -21.09
CA ARG A 109 1.05 -8.08 -22.39
C ARG A 109 1.57 -9.51 -22.44
N CYS A 110 1.44 -10.14 -23.60
CA CYS A 110 1.88 -11.50 -23.83
C CYS A 110 2.81 -11.57 -25.04
N PRO A 111 4.06 -11.07 -24.91
CA PRO A 111 4.99 -11.01 -26.03
C PRO A 111 5.38 -12.43 -26.49
N PRO A 112 5.26 -12.72 -27.80
CA PRO A 112 5.94 -13.87 -28.41
C PRO A 112 7.46 -13.65 -28.39
N PRO A 113 8.30 -14.71 -28.25
CA PRO A 113 7.98 -16.13 -28.16
C PRO A 113 7.86 -16.67 -26.72
N THR A 114 8.20 -15.86 -25.70
CA THR A 114 8.39 -16.32 -24.31
C THR A 114 7.08 -16.72 -23.62
N LYS A 115 5.93 -16.22 -24.10
CA LYS A 115 4.58 -16.49 -23.54
C LYS A 115 4.48 -16.21 -22.03
N GLN A 116 5.37 -15.38 -21.48
CA GLN A 116 5.30 -14.92 -20.10
C GLN A 116 4.28 -13.78 -19.99
N CYS A 117 3.55 -13.76 -18.88
CA CYS A 117 2.57 -12.72 -18.61
C CYS A 117 3.27 -11.43 -18.17
N GLY A 118 3.47 -10.52 -19.12
CA GLY A 118 4.05 -9.21 -18.89
C GLY A 118 3.02 -8.21 -18.37
N TYR A 119 3.51 -7.19 -17.68
CA TYR A 119 2.69 -6.07 -17.20
C TYR A 119 3.38 -4.73 -17.42
N THR A 120 2.57 -3.68 -17.52
CA THR A 120 2.98 -2.28 -17.37
C THR A 120 2.01 -1.62 -16.40
N TYR A 121 2.53 -1.01 -15.35
CA TYR A 121 1.75 -0.35 -14.31
C TYR A 121 2.19 1.11 -14.20
N GLY A 122 1.24 2.04 -14.23
CA GLY A 122 1.50 3.47 -14.16
C GLY A 122 0.99 4.09 -12.87
N TYR A 123 1.71 5.08 -12.37
CA TYR A 123 1.35 5.87 -11.18
C TYR A 123 0.87 7.27 -11.57
N VAL A 124 0.22 7.96 -10.63
CA VAL A 124 -0.34 9.31 -10.84
C VAL A 124 0.75 10.35 -11.12
N ASP A 125 1.98 10.13 -10.66
CA ASP A 125 3.14 10.99 -10.93
C ASP A 125 3.77 10.73 -12.33
N ASN A 126 3.10 9.95 -13.18
CA ASN A 126 3.57 9.49 -14.49
C ASN A 126 4.79 8.57 -14.46
N SER A 127 5.21 8.09 -13.29
CA SER A 127 6.19 7.01 -13.22
C SER A 127 5.55 5.68 -13.64
N THR A 128 6.36 4.78 -14.19
CA THR A 128 5.87 3.45 -14.60
C THR A 128 6.86 2.35 -14.24
N THR A 129 6.33 1.17 -13.94
CA THR A 129 7.09 -0.07 -13.85
C THR A 129 6.55 -1.06 -14.88
N SER A 130 7.44 -1.81 -15.51
CA SER A 130 7.05 -2.93 -16.36
C SER A 130 7.99 -4.12 -16.17
N GLY A 131 7.45 -5.30 -16.45
CA GLY A 131 8.15 -6.55 -16.23
C GLY A 131 7.23 -7.73 -16.43
N VAL A 132 7.45 -8.80 -15.67
CA VAL A 132 6.68 -10.05 -15.76
C VAL A 132 6.05 -10.40 -14.43
N TYR A 133 4.88 -11.02 -14.47
CA TYR A 133 4.27 -11.56 -13.27
C TYR A 133 4.91 -12.89 -12.90
N VAL A 134 5.12 -13.06 -11.60
CA VAL A 134 5.73 -14.23 -10.99
C VAL A 134 4.90 -14.68 -9.79
N ILE A 135 5.05 -15.95 -9.43
CA ILE A 135 4.63 -16.48 -8.14
C ILE A 135 5.86 -16.97 -7.39
N ASP A 136 5.88 -16.73 -6.09
CA ASP A 136 6.89 -17.28 -5.20
C ASP A 136 6.33 -17.31 -3.76
N GLU A 137 7.06 -17.93 -2.83
CA GLU A 137 6.74 -17.87 -1.42
C GLU A 137 7.06 -16.49 -0.83
N MET A 138 6.09 -15.91 -0.12
CA MET A 138 6.30 -14.81 0.80
C MET A 138 6.33 -15.34 2.22
N HIS A 139 7.33 -14.94 2.99
CA HIS A 139 7.53 -15.35 4.40
C HIS A 139 7.11 -14.23 5.34
N TYR A 140 6.38 -14.56 6.39
CA TYR A 140 5.81 -13.57 7.30
C TYR A 140 5.47 -14.15 8.68
N ASP A 141 5.39 -13.27 9.67
CA ASP A 141 5.11 -13.64 11.05
C ASP A 141 3.61 -13.53 11.31
N MET A 142 2.96 -14.68 11.53
CA MET A 142 1.54 -14.76 11.82
C MET A 142 1.28 -14.58 13.31
N ILE A 143 0.41 -13.63 13.65
CA ILE A 143 -0.07 -13.39 15.00
C ILE A 143 -1.41 -14.12 15.17
N LEU A 144 -1.42 -15.12 16.05
CA LEU A 144 -2.59 -15.92 16.39
C LEU A 144 -3.05 -15.59 17.82
N GLY A 145 -4.15 -14.84 17.93
CA GLY A 145 -4.78 -14.50 19.21
C GLY A 145 -3.98 -13.54 20.10
N GLN A 146 -4.58 -13.08 21.20
CA GLN A 146 -4.01 -12.07 22.12
C GLN A 146 -2.82 -12.59 22.98
N SER A 147 -2.64 -13.90 23.12
CA SER A 147 -1.69 -14.49 24.07
C SER A 147 -0.30 -14.79 23.49
N SER A 148 -0.12 -14.68 22.17
CA SER A 148 1.12 -15.04 21.50
C SER A 148 1.94 -13.78 21.22
N HIS A 149 2.84 -13.40 22.16
CA HIS A 149 3.82 -12.32 21.94
C HIS A 149 4.90 -12.72 20.91
N SER A 150 4.91 -13.97 20.48
CA SER A 150 5.77 -14.53 19.45
C SER A 150 4.92 -14.89 18.23
N GLY A 151 5.16 -14.23 17.09
CA GLY A 151 4.59 -14.64 15.82
C GLY A 151 5.06 -16.04 15.43
N VAL A 152 4.24 -16.76 14.68
CA VAL A 152 4.62 -18.02 14.05
C VAL A 152 5.14 -17.71 12.66
N ASN A 153 6.41 -18.02 12.40
CA ASN A 153 6.97 -17.92 11.05
C ASN A 153 6.18 -18.83 10.11
N THR A 154 5.55 -18.25 9.11
CA THR A 154 4.79 -18.96 8.10
C THR A 154 5.14 -18.43 6.72
N SER A 155 4.80 -19.18 5.68
CA SER A 155 4.90 -18.75 4.30
C SER A 155 3.56 -18.90 3.57
N GLY A 156 3.44 -18.22 2.45
CA GLY A 156 2.35 -18.44 1.50
C GLY A 156 2.74 -18.01 0.11
N THR A 157 2.30 -18.77 -0.90
CA THR A 157 2.54 -18.41 -2.30
C THR A 157 1.76 -17.16 -2.69
N VAL A 158 2.46 -16.14 -3.17
CA VAL A 158 1.91 -14.86 -3.64
C VAL A 158 2.26 -14.62 -5.10
N PHE A 159 1.35 -13.96 -5.80
CA PHE A 159 1.51 -13.39 -7.13
C PHE A 159 2.00 -11.95 -7.00
N PHE A 160 3.05 -11.59 -7.73
CA PHE A 160 3.64 -10.25 -7.69
C PHE A 160 4.36 -9.92 -9.00
N GLY A 161 4.75 -8.65 -9.16
CA GLY A 161 5.49 -8.14 -10.30
C GLY A 161 7.00 -8.27 -10.11
N CYS A 162 7.67 -8.83 -11.10
CA CYS A 162 9.11 -8.82 -11.26
C CYS A 162 9.47 -7.71 -12.26
N SER A 163 9.84 -6.54 -11.76
CA SER A 163 10.06 -5.34 -12.57
C SER A 163 11.39 -5.42 -13.31
N THR A 164 11.36 -5.35 -14.64
CA THR A 164 12.55 -5.33 -15.51
C THR A 164 12.82 -3.96 -16.14
N HIS A 165 11.90 -3.01 -15.98
CA HIS A 165 12.06 -1.63 -16.42
C HIS A 165 11.28 -0.68 -15.51
N GLN A 166 11.87 0.47 -15.20
CA GLN A 166 11.26 1.54 -14.43
C GLN A 166 11.46 2.87 -15.17
N ASP A 167 10.51 3.79 -15.04
CA ASP A 167 10.54 5.11 -15.66
C ASP A 167 10.11 6.21 -14.68
N GLY A 168 10.47 7.46 -15.01
CA GLY A 168 10.08 8.64 -14.25
C GLY A 168 10.65 8.62 -12.83
N GLY A 169 9.84 8.99 -11.85
CA GLY A 169 10.25 9.13 -10.46
C GLY A 169 10.82 7.85 -9.80
N LEU A 170 10.48 6.67 -10.34
CA LEU A 170 11.00 5.39 -9.84
C LEU A 170 12.51 5.21 -10.12
N THR A 171 13.05 5.93 -11.12
CA THR A 171 14.48 5.89 -11.47
C THR A 171 15.36 6.79 -10.59
N GLU A 172 14.76 7.59 -9.70
CA GLU A 172 15.49 8.53 -8.85
C GLU A 172 16.27 7.80 -7.75
N THR A 173 17.60 7.77 -7.89
CA THR A 173 18.49 7.09 -6.93
C THR A 173 18.40 7.67 -5.52
N SER A 174 18.08 8.96 -5.34
CA SER A 174 17.94 9.61 -4.04
C SER A 174 16.88 8.98 -3.12
N ARG A 175 15.88 8.32 -3.71
CA ARG A 175 14.75 7.69 -3.02
C ARG A 175 14.46 6.26 -3.48
N ALA A 176 15.39 5.64 -4.18
CA ALA A 176 15.21 4.30 -4.72
C ALA A 176 15.01 3.25 -3.62
N ILE A 177 14.14 2.28 -3.92
CA ILE A 177 13.72 1.19 -3.04
C ILE A 177 13.66 -0.10 -3.88
N ASP A 178 13.53 -1.24 -3.20
CA ASP A 178 13.50 -2.54 -3.90
C ASP A 178 12.19 -2.72 -4.69
N GLY A 179 11.11 -2.05 -4.28
CA GLY A 179 9.84 -2.04 -5.00
C GLY A 179 8.71 -1.36 -4.24
N ILE A 180 7.47 -1.61 -4.66
CA ILE A 180 6.25 -1.06 -4.03
C ILE A 180 5.35 -2.20 -3.61
N PHE A 181 4.82 -2.11 -2.38
CA PHE A 181 3.82 -3.00 -1.85
C PHE A 181 2.46 -2.30 -1.92
N GLY A 182 1.70 -2.60 -2.97
CA GLY A 182 0.34 -2.12 -3.16
C GLY A 182 -0.70 -2.80 -2.25
N PHE A 183 -1.59 -2.00 -1.67
CA PHE A 183 -2.67 -2.43 -0.75
C PHE A 183 -4.08 -2.24 -1.33
N GLY A 184 -4.19 -1.92 -2.61
CA GLY A 184 -5.43 -1.62 -3.30
C GLY A 184 -6.53 -2.68 -3.14
N PRO A 185 -7.79 -2.30 -3.41
CA PRO A 185 -8.96 -3.17 -3.23
C PRO A 185 -9.08 -4.25 -4.33
N GLY A 186 -8.12 -4.36 -5.24
CA GLY A 186 -8.15 -5.28 -6.35
C GLY A 186 -7.96 -6.73 -5.90
N PRO A 187 -8.31 -7.71 -6.76
CA PRO A 187 -8.28 -9.12 -6.40
C PRO A 187 -6.86 -9.69 -6.29
N LEU A 188 -5.86 -9.00 -6.86
CA LEU A 188 -4.48 -9.46 -6.87
C LEU A 188 -3.56 -8.71 -5.89
N SER A 189 -4.05 -7.77 -5.08
CA SER A 189 -3.26 -7.34 -3.91
C SER A 189 -2.97 -8.51 -2.98
N VAL A 190 -1.83 -8.48 -2.31
CA VAL A 190 -1.44 -9.56 -1.38
C VAL A 190 -2.50 -9.75 -0.29
N VAL A 191 -3.13 -8.67 0.18
CA VAL A 191 -4.24 -8.75 1.17
C VAL A 191 -5.39 -9.60 0.63
N SER A 192 -5.81 -9.36 -0.61
CA SER A 192 -6.86 -10.13 -1.28
C SER A 192 -6.44 -11.57 -1.53
N GLN A 193 -5.19 -11.80 -1.93
CA GLN A 193 -4.66 -13.14 -2.18
C GLN A 193 -4.61 -14.00 -0.90
N LEU A 194 -4.11 -13.44 0.21
CA LEU A 194 -4.07 -14.13 1.50
C LEU A 194 -5.48 -14.36 2.05
N SER A 195 -6.39 -13.40 1.86
CA SER A 195 -7.77 -13.55 2.30
C SER A 195 -8.55 -14.61 1.50
N ALA A 196 -8.35 -14.67 0.18
CA ALA A 196 -8.97 -15.69 -0.67
C ALA A 196 -8.55 -17.12 -0.29
N ARG A 197 -7.38 -17.28 0.35
CA ARG A 197 -6.88 -18.56 0.88
C ARG A 197 -7.34 -18.85 2.31
N GLY A 198 -8.06 -17.92 2.95
CA GLY A 198 -8.51 -18.04 4.34
C GLY A 198 -7.42 -17.78 5.38
N THR A 199 -6.26 -17.24 5.00
CA THR A 199 -5.16 -16.96 5.94
C THR A 199 -5.48 -15.79 6.86
N ILE A 200 -6.11 -14.74 6.32
CA ILE A 200 -6.47 -13.51 7.05
C ILE A 200 -7.85 -13.01 6.61
N PRO A 201 -8.55 -12.21 7.44
CA PRO A 201 -9.65 -11.37 6.97
C PRO A 201 -9.17 -10.41 5.87
N ARG A 202 -10.06 -10.01 4.95
CA ARG A 202 -9.76 -9.03 3.88
C ARG A 202 -9.73 -7.60 4.43
N ALA A 203 -8.79 -7.34 5.31
CA ALA A 203 -8.57 -6.07 5.98
C ALA A 203 -7.07 -5.88 6.22
N PHE A 204 -6.66 -4.65 6.48
CA PHE A 204 -5.32 -4.31 6.95
C PHE A 204 -5.40 -3.03 7.77
N SER A 205 -4.31 -2.70 8.47
CA SER A 205 -4.20 -1.47 9.26
C SER A 205 -2.76 -1.00 9.28
N HIS A 206 -2.55 0.31 9.20
CA HIS A 206 -1.23 0.91 9.39
C HIS A 206 -1.28 2.05 10.41
N CYS A 207 -0.28 2.11 11.29
CA CYS A 207 -0.05 3.21 12.21
C CYS A 207 1.32 3.81 11.86
N LEU A 208 1.31 4.91 11.10
CA LEU A 208 2.51 5.54 10.57
C LEU A 208 2.93 6.68 11.49
N LYS A 209 4.18 6.62 11.98
CA LYS A 209 4.68 7.56 12.98
C LYS A 209 5.28 8.80 12.31
N GLY A 210 4.72 9.97 12.63
CA GLY A 210 5.10 11.25 12.03
C GLY A 210 6.13 12.08 12.82
N ASP A 211 6.50 11.67 14.05
CA ASP A 211 7.65 12.31 14.71
C ASP A 211 8.92 11.93 13.96
N GLY A 212 9.92 12.81 13.87
CA GLY A 212 11.08 12.62 12.97
C GLY A 212 11.93 11.37 13.15
N ASN A 213 11.59 10.49 14.10
CA ASN A 213 12.16 9.16 14.22
C ASN A 213 11.51 8.16 13.26
N GLY A 214 10.29 8.44 12.78
CA GLY A 214 9.60 7.62 11.80
C GLY A 214 9.14 6.26 12.33
N GLY A 215 8.87 5.34 11.40
CA GLY A 215 8.45 3.97 11.67
C GLY A 215 6.96 3.81 11.91
N GLY A 216 6.58 2.74 12.61
CA GLY A 216 5.18 2.40 12.81
C GLY A 216 4.91 0.90 12.83
N ILE A 217 3.65 0.54 12.66
CA ILE A 217 3.19 -0.85 12.60
C ILE A 217 2.28 -1.01 11.38
N LEU A 218 2.47 -2.09 10.64
CA LEU A 218 1.61 -2.50 9.52
C LEU A 218 1.10 -3.92 9.80
N VAL A 219 -0.21 -4.10 9.76
CA VAL A 219 -0.87 -5.39 10.01
C VAL A 219 -1.76 -5.74 8.83
N LEU A 220 -1.60 -6.95 8.28
CA LEU A 220 -2.59 -7.56 7.39
C LEU A 220 -3.54 -8.41 8.23
N GLY A 221 -4.84 -8.24 8.04
CA GLY A 221 -5.89 -8.78 8.90
C GLY A 221 -6.64 -7.69 9.65
N ALA A 222 -7.58 -8.11 10.49
CA ALA A 222 -8.43 -7.18 11.23
C ALA A 222 -7.80 -6.85 12.59
N VAL A 223 -7.55 -5.57 12.83
CA VAL A 223 -7.27 -5.03 14.16
C VAL A 223 -8.57 -4.50 14.74
N VAL A 224 -8.87 -4.87 15.99
CA VAL A 224 -10.04 -4.35 16.68
C VAL A 224 -9.59 -3.59 17.92
N GLU A 225 -9.89 -2.30 17.92
CA GLU A 225 -9.62 -1.41 19.03
C GLU A 225 -10.93 -0.67 19.38
N PRO A 226 -11.30 -0.54 20.67
CA PRO A 226 -12.60 0.00 21.09
C PRO A 226 -12.94 1.43 20.64
N SER A 227 -11.95 2.23 20.27
CA SER A 227 -12.09 3.64 19.86
C SER A 227 -12.02 3.85 18.34
N ILE A 228 -11.95 2.79 17.53
CA ILE A 228 -12.00 2.90 16.07
C ILE A 228 -13.33 3.53 15.64
N VAL A 229 -13.21 4.58 14.82
CA VAL A 229 -14.33 5.22 14.14
C VAL A 229 -14.38 4.72 12.70
N TYR A 230 -15.58 4.44 12.20
CA TYR A 230 -15.80 3.89 10.86
C TYR A 230 -16.50 4.90 9.96
N SER A 231 -16.11 4.90 8.68
CA SER A 231 -16.81 5.56 7.58
C SER A 231 -16.98 4.55 6.44
N PRO A 232 -18.14 4.50 5.77
CA PRO A 232 -18.33 3.58 4.67
C PRO A 232 -17.38 3.93 3.51
N LEU A 233 -16.70 2.90 2.98
CA LEU A 233 -16.02 3.02 1.69
C LEU A 233 -17.06 3.20 0.58
N VAL A 234 -16.76 4.07 -0.38
CA VAL A 234 -17.54 4.16 -1.62
C VAL A 234 -17.41 2.83 -2.37
N PRO A 235 -18.50 2.26 -2.95
CA PRO A 235 -18.50 0.90 -3.47
C PRO A 235 -17.31 0.57 -4.40
N PRO A 236 -16.83 -0.69 -4.35
CA PRO A 236 -15.50 -1.12 -4.80
C PRO A 236 -15.32 -1.25 -6.32
N SER A 237 -16.14 -0.58 -7.14
CA SER A 237 -15.87 -0.49 -8.58
C SER A 237 -14.66 0.42 -8.90
N GLN A 238 -13.91 0.84 -7.88
CA GLN A 238 -12.87 1.86 -7.92
C GLN A 238 -11.49 1.23 -7.74
N GLN A 239 -10.46 1.88 -8.30
CA GLN A 239 -9.07 1.43 -8.19
C GLN A 239 -8.43 1.69 -6.81
N HIS A 240 -9.03 2.56 -6.00
CA HIS A 240 -8.50 3.03 -4.72
C HIS A 240 -9.54 2.96 -3.60
N TYR A 241 -9.11 3.18 -2.35
CA TYR A 241 -10.00 3.34 -1.20
C TYR A 241 -10.59 4.76 -1.15
N TYR A 242 -11.82 4.90 -1.65
CA TYR A 242 -12.55 6.16 -1.62
C TYR A 242 -13.44 6.30 -0.38
N LEU A 243 -13.39 7.48 0.22
CA LEU A 243 -14.30 7.93 1.27
C LEU A 243 -15.16 9.09 0.75
N LYS A 244 -16.34 9.23 1.35
CA LYS A 244 -17.20 10.39 1.17
C LYS A 244 -16.80 11.48 2.17
N LEU A 245 -16.01 12.45 1.73
CA LEU A 245 -15.76 13.67 2.51
C LEU A 245 -16.96 14.61 2.38
N GLU A 246 -17.53 15.06 3.50
CA GLU A 246 -18.75 15.89 3.49
C GLU A 246 -18.45 17.37 3.75
N SER A 247 -17.50 17.65 4.63
CA SER A 247 -17.10 19.02 4.96
C SER A 247 -15.70 19.01 5.59
N VAL A 248 -15.09 20.19 5.63
CA VAL A 248 -13.83 20.46 6.33
C VAL A 248 -14.11 21.53 7.37
N ALA A 249 -13.58 21.36 8.57
CA ALA A 249 -13.72 22.32 9.66
C ALA A 249 -12.34 22.70 10.23
N VAL A 250 -12.19 23.95 10.64
CA VAL A 250 -10.99 24.44 11.33
C VAL A 250 -11.39 24.97 12.70
N ASN A 251 -10.77 24.46 13.76
CA ASN A 251 -11.11 24.78 15.15
C ASN A 251 -12.61 24.56 15.46
N GLY A 252 -13.19 23.47 14.94
CA GLY A 252 -14.61 23.13 15.11
C GLY A 252 -15.59 23.96 14.27
N LEU A 253 -15.11 24.91 13.48
CA LEU A 253 -15.95 25.73 12.59
C LEU A 253 -15.93 25.17 11.16
N PRO A 254 -17.08 24.68 10.65
CA PRO A 254 -17.18 24.20 9.27
C PRO A 254 -16.89 25.32 8.26
N LEU A 255 -16.13 25.00 7.22
CA LEU A 255 -15.85 25.93 6.12
C LEU A 255 -17.00 25.90 5.11
N SER A 256 -17.37 27.08 4.60
CA SER A 256 -18.37 27.21 3.54
C SER A 256 -17.75 26.85 2.18
N ILE A 257 -17.74 25.56 1.87
CA ILE A 257 -17.23 24.99 0.61
C ILE A 257 -18.42 24.40 -0.17
N ASN A 258 -18.48 24.60 -1.48
CA ASN A 258 -19.49 23.96 -2.32
C ASN A 258 -19.36 22.42 -2.20
N PRO A 259 -20.40 21.67 -1.78
CA PRO A 259 -20.36 20.21 -1.66
C PRO A 259 -19.90 19.48 -2.93
N ASP A 260 -20.13 20.06 -4.11
CA ASP A 260 -19.66 19.52 -5.39
C ASP A 260 -18.13 19.37 -5.46
N ALA A 261 -17.39 20.13 -4.66
CA ALA A 261 -15.93 20.01 -4.55
C ALA A 261 -15.48 18.67 -3.93
N PHE A 262 -16.37 17.99 -3.19
CA PHE A 262 -16.12 16.68 -2.58
C PHE A 262 -16.84 15.54 -3.29
N ALA A 263 -17.68 15.85 -4.29
CA ALA A 263 -18.51 14.86 -4.95
C ALA A 263 -17.65 13.81 -5.66
N SER A 264 -17.93 12.53 -5.37
CA SER A 264 -17.35 11.43 -6.11
C SER A 264 -18.11 11.22 -7.41
N THR A 265 -17.37 11.02 -8.50
CA THR A 265 -17.92 10.68 -9.81
C THR A 265 -17.89 9.18 -10.03
N LYS A 266 -18.76 8.69 -10.92
CA LYS A 266 -18.79 7.27 -11.32
C LYS A 266 -17.45 6.80 -11.92
N TYR A 267 -16.65 7.72 -12.47
CA TYR A 267 -15.40 7.43 -13.19
C TYR A 267 -14.13 7.59 -12.36
N ALA A 268 -14.23 7.69 -11.02
CA ALA A 268 -13.07 7.81 -10.13
C ALA A 268 -12.23 9.10 -10.28
N ASP A 269 -12.60 10.03 -11.18
CA ASP A 269 -11.84 11.26 -11.42
C ASP A 269 -12.04 12.30 -10.30
N ARG A 270 -12.99 12.06 -9.39
CA ARG A 270 -13.25 12.90 -8.22
C ARG A 270 -13.62 12.07 -7.00
N GLY A 271 -13.26 12.57 -5.82
CA GLY A 271 -13.54 11.97 -4.52
C GLY A 271 -12.37 12.18 -3.55
N THR A 272 -12.42 11.50 -2.42
CA THR A 272 -11.36 11.54 -1.41
C THR A 272 -10.77 10.16 -1.23
N THR A 273 -9.50 10.00 -1.60
CA THR A 273 -8.76 8.75 -1.43
C THR A 273 -7.88 8.79 -0.18
N ILE A 274 -7.65 7.63 0.41
CA ILE A 274 -6.66 7.45 1.48
C ILE A 274 -5.44 6.76 0.89
N ASP A 275 -4.33 7.48 0.87
CA ASP A 275 -3.12 7.07 0.17
C ASP A 275 -1.87 7.25 1.04
N SER A 276 -1.24 6.14 1.46
CA SER A 276 0.03 6.14 2.18
C SER A 276 1.26 6.30 1.26
N GLY A 277 1.08 6.13 -0.05
CA GLY A 277 2.11 6.30 -1.07
C GLY A 277 2.39 7.76 -1.42
N THR A 278 1.57 8.69 -0.91
CA THR A 278 1.76 10.13 -1.08
C THR A 278 2.06 10.83 0.25
N ALA A 279 3.14 11.61 0.29
CA ALA A 279 3.62 12.25 1.52
C ALA A 279 2.70 13.39 2.01
N LEU A 280 2.03 14.09 1.08
CA LEU A 280 1.23 15.28 1.36
C LEU A 280 -0.24 15.05 1.01
N ALA A 281 -1.13 15.76 1.72
CA ALA A 281 -2.52 15.85 1.31
C ALA A 281 -2.66 16.80 0.11
N TYR A 282 -3.20 16.29 -0.99
CA TYR A 282 -3.53 17.09 -2.17
C TYR A 282 -5.01 17.43 -2.15
N LEU A 283 -5.31 18.73 -2.27
CA LEU A 283 -6.67 19.25 -2.23
C LEU A 283 -6.94 20.02 -3.51
N VAL A 284 -8.14 19.86 -4.07
CA VAL A 284 -8.61 20.73 -5.15
C VAL A 284 -8.63 22.19 -4.67
N GLN A 285 -8.36 23.13 -5.58
CA GLN A 285 -8.25 24.56 -5.26
C GLN A 285 -9.43 25.08 -4.42
N ALA A 286 -10.65 24.66 -4.78
CA ALA A 286 -11.90 25.04 -4.11
C ALA A 286 -11.98 24.61 -2.62
N VAL A 287 -11.19 23.62 -2.21
CA VAL A 287 -11.07 23.17 -0.81
C VAL A 287 -9.81 23.77 -0.17
N TYR A 288 -8.69 23.79 -0.91
CA TYR A 288 -7.40 24.27 -0.43
C TYR A 288 -7.43 25.73 0.02
N ASP A 289 -7.94 26.64 -0.81
CA ASP A 289 -7.96 28.07 -0.53
C ASP A 289 -8.71 28.44 0.75
N PRO A 290 -9.99 28.03 0.95
CA PRO A 290 -10.70 28.34 2.18
C PRO A 290 -10.07 27.69 3.40
N LEU A 291 -9.50 26.48 3.26
CA LEU A 291 -8.80 25.80 4.36
C LEU A 291 -7.57 26.59 4.80
N ILE A 292 -6.68 26.95 3.87
CA ILE A 292 -5.46 27.67 4.20
C ILE A 292 -5.76 29.09 4.69
N ALA A 293 -6.79 29.76 4.14
CA ALA A 293 -7.25 31.05 4.65
C ALA A 293 -7.71 30.96 6.12
N ALA A 294 -8.51 29.95 6.46
CA ALA A 294 -8.98 29.73 7.83
C ALA A 294 -7.83 29.38 8.79
N VAL A 295 -6.88 28.54 8.37
CA VAL A 295 -5.69 28.20 9.17
C VAL A 295 -4.82 29.45 9.40
N ARG A 296 -4.53 30.24 8.36
CA ARG A 296 -3.73 31.46 8.46
C ARG A 296 -4.40 32.54 9.32
N PHE A 297 -5.73 32.60 9.32
CA PHE A 297 -6.47 33.53 10.18
C PHE A 297 -6.30 33.19 11.67
N LEU A 298 -6.23 31.89 12.02
CA LEU A 298 -6.13 31.41 13.40
C LEU A 298 -4.69 31.30 13.91
N VAL A 299 -3.71 31.17 13.02
CA VAL A 299 -2.30 31.21 13.37
C VAL A 299 -1.84 32.67 13.21
N PRO A 300 -1.83 33.50 14.27
CA PRO A 300 -1.26 34.83 14.16
C PRO A 300 0.15 34.70 13.64
N SER A 301 0.47 35.48 12.60
CA SER A 301 1.82 35.65 12.08
C SER A 301 2.73 35.78 13.30
N ARG A 302 3.67 34.86 13.51
CA ARG A 302 4.77 35.14 14.43
C ARG A 302 5.45 36.38 13.85
N ILE A 303 5.20 37.52 14.48
CA ILE A 303 5.96 38.73 14.27
C ILE A 303 7.37 38.40 14.77
N HIS A 304 8.28 38.24 13.80
CA HIS A 304 9.74 38.35 13.81
C HIS A 304 10.44 37.20 13.08
#